data_AF-A0A447TJ25-F1
#
_entry.id   AF-A0A447TJ25-F1
#
_cell.length_a   1.000
_cell.length_b   1.000
_cell.length_c   1.000
_cell.angle_alpha   90.00
_cell.angle_beta   90.00
_cell.angle_gamma   90.00
#
_symmetry.space_group_name_H-M   'P 1'
#
loop_
_entity.id
_entity.type
_entity.pdbx_description
1 polymer ?
#
loop_
_entity_poly.entity_id
_entity_poly.type
_entity_poly.pdbx_seq_one_letter_code
_entity_poly.pdbx_strand_id
1 'polypeptide(L)'
;MWLIFKTLAEERKKREVEPTLTMLRGAIMESPASEAEQHAQARMKEMYQLIELVTTWFSDIQHMDVETLQRLMKLGSQVQKVLQFTQSLSRLGNRDQDREHAE
;
A
#
# COMPACT_ATOMS: atom_id res chain seq x y z
N MET A 1 17.00 1.55 18.53
CA MET A 1 15.52 1.66 18.42
C MET A 1 15.01 1.31 17.02
N TRP A 2 15.41 1.99 15.95
CA TRP A 2 14.92 1.71 14.59
C TRP A 2 15.17 0.29 14.08
N LEU A 3 16.34 -0.27 14.39
CA LEU A 3 16.64 -1.67 14.05
C LEU A 3 15.65 -2.63 14.71
N ILE A 4 15.36 -2.42 16.01
CA ILE A 4 14.39 -3.22 16.77
C ILE A 4 12.99 -3.11 16.16
N PHE A 5 12.57 -1.90 15.77
CA PHE A 5 11.28 -1.69 15.10
C PHE A 5 11.20 -2.46 13.78
N LYS A 6 12.23 -2.34 12.91
CA LYS A 6 12.27 -3.07 11.64
C LYS A 6 12.23 -4.58 11.85
N THR A 7 13.02 -5.09 12.78
CA THR A 7 13.03 -6.52 13.14
C THR A 7 11.68 -6.99 13.68
N LEU A 8 11.07 -6.25 14.61
CA LEU A 8 9.77 -6.63 15.16
C LEU A 8 8.69 -6.66 14.09
N ALA A 9 8.66 -5.67 13.22
CA ALA A 9 7.64 -5.57 12.21
C ALA A 9 7.84 -6.60 11.09
N GLU A 10 9.08 -6.99 10.77
CA GLU A 10 9.37 -8.13 9.89
C GLU A 10 8.94 -9.46 10.51
N GLU A 11 9.26 -9.70 11.79
CA GLU A 11 8.80 -10.90 12.51
C GLU A 11 7.27 -10.96 12.54
N ARG A 12 6.60 -9.83 12.73
CA ARG A 12 5.14 -9.76 12.73
C ARG A 12 4.55 -10.06 11.36
N LYS A 13 5.12 -9.48 10.30
CA LYS A 13 4.73 -9.79 8.92
C LYS A 13 4.85 -11.29 8.65
N LYS A 14 5.98 -11.90 8.99
CA LYS A 14 6.24 -13.32 8.79
C LYS A 14 5.32 -14.23 9.59
N ARG A 15 5.02 -13.88 10.85
CA ARG A 15 4.22 -14.73 11.75
C ARG A 15 2.71 -14.55 11.60
N GLU A 16 2.26 -13.35 11.26
CA GLU A 16 0.85 -13.00 11.27
C GLU A 16 0.31 -12.75 9.86
N VAL A 17 1.05 -12.00 9.03
CA VAL A 17 0.51 -11.49 7.75
C VAL A 17 0.68 -12.51 6.61
N GLU A 18 1.86 -13.09 6.44
CA GLU A 18 2.14 -14.07 5.38
C GLU A 18 1.25 -15.33 5.48
N PRO A 19 1.01 -15.91 6.67
CA PRO A 19 0.10 -17.03 6.81
C PRO A 19 -1.35 -16.67 6.46
N THR A 20 -1.82 -15.48 6.86
CA THR A 20 -3.16 -15.00 6.50
C THR A 20 -3.31 -14.80 5.00
N LEU A 21 -2.33 -14.20 4.32
CA LEU A 21 -2.35 -14.05 2.85
C LEU A 21 -2.38 -15.42 2.15
N THR A 22 -1.63 -16.39 2.66
CA THR A 22 -1.62 -17.75 2.11
C THR A 22 -2.98 -18.43 2.29
N MET A 23 -3.58 -18.32 3.48
CA MET A 23 -4.91 -18.83 3.77
C MET A 23 -5.98 -18.19 2.86
N LEU A 24 -5.96 -16.86 2.73
CA LEU A 24 -6.91 -16.14 1.88
C LEU A 24 -6.76 -16.52 0.41
N ARG A 25 -5.53 -16.64 -0.08
CA ARG A 25 -5.28 -17.10 -1.45
C ARG A 25 -5.86 -18.51 -1.67
N GLY A 26 -5.67 -19.41 -0.70
CA GLY A 26 -6.29 -20.74 -0.73
C GLY A 26 -7.81 -20.68 -0.87
N ALA A 27 -8.47 -19.96 0.03
CA ALA A 27 -9.93 -19.83 0.06
C ALA A 27 -10.51 -19.18 -1.21
N ILE A 28 -9.77 -18.27 -1.85
CA ILE A 28 -10.16 -17.62 -3.13
C ILE A 28 -10.02 -18.57 -4.32
N MET A 29 -9.11 -19.56 -4.27
CA MET A 29 -8.89 -20.51 -5.37
C MET A 29 -9.87 -21.69 -5.38
N GLU A 30 -10.64 -21.89 -4.32
CA GLU A 30 -11.67 -22.93 -4.26
C GLU A 30 -12.84 -22.59 -5.19
N SER A 31 -13.46 -23.61 -5.80
CA SER A 31 -14.68 -23.40 -6.59
C SER A 31 -15.87 -23.19 -5.65
N PRO A 32 -16.58 -22.06 -5.73
CA PRO A 32 -17.72 -21.80 -4.85
C PRO A 32 -18.90 -22.71 -5.20
N ALA A 33 -19.50 -23.33 -4.20
CA ALA A 33 -20.63 -24.24 -4.34
C ALA A 33 -22.00 -23.53 -4.29
N SER A 34 -22.04 -22.26 -3.91
CA SER A 34 -23.28 -21.47 -3.79
C SER A 34 -23.06 -19.97 -4.07
N GLU A 35 -24.15 -19.23 -4.30
CA GLU A 35 -24.10 -17.76 -4.41
C GLU A 35 -23.60 -17.09 -3.12
N ALA A 36 -23.92 -17.65 -1.95
CA ALA A 36 -23.42 -17.17 -0.67
C ALA A 36 -21.88 -17.33 -0.57
N GLU A 37 -21.35 -18.45 -1.05
CA GLU A 37 -19.89 -18.67 -1.13
C GLU A 37 -19.23 -17.75 -2.16
N GLN A 38 -19.86 -17.51 -3.32
CA GLN A 38 -19.36 -16.53 -4.29
C GLN A 38 -19.26 -15.13 -3.68
N HIS A 39 -20.28 -14.70 -2.93
CA HIS A 39 -20.25 -13.41 -2.23
C HIS A 39 -19.15 -13.38 -1.16
N ALA A 40 -19.00 -14.45 -0.38
CA ALA A 40 -17.94 -14.56 0.62
C ALA A 40 -16.54 -14.49 -0.02
N GLN A 41 -16.32 -15.18 -1.15
CA GLN A 41 -15.06 -15.11 -1.91
C GLN A 41 -14.76 -13.72 -2.44
N ALA A 42 -15.76 -12.98 -2.91
CA ALA A 42 -15.58 -11.59 -3.33
C ALA A 42 -15.07 -10.72 -2.16
N ARG A 43 -15.65 -10.86 -0.97
CA ARG A 43 -15.20 -10.15 0.24
C ARG A 43 -13.80 -10.58 0.68
N MET A 44 -13.47 -11.86 0.59
CA MET A 44 -12.12 -12.36 0.86
C MET A 44 -11.09 -11.78 -0.11
N LYS A 45 -11.45 -11.61 -1.39
CA LYS A 45 -10.60 -10.99 -2.41
C LYS A 45 -10.32 -9.52 -2.11
N GLU A 46 -11.34 -8.74 -1.72
CA GLU A 46 -11.15 -7.35 -1.29
C GLU A 46 -10.20 -7.25 -0.09
N MET A 47 -10.37 -8.14 0.89
CA MET A 47 -9.49 -8.19 2.06
C MET A 47 -8.06 -8.59 1.69
N TYR A 48 -7.89 -9.58 0.81
CA TYR A 48 -6.58 -9.98 0.29
C TYR A 48 -5.87 -8.78 -0.37
N GLN A 49 -6.56 -8.05 -1.24
CA GLN A 49 -6.01 -6.89 -1.94
C GLN A 49 -5.59 -5.78 -0.97
N LEU A 50 -6.40 -5.51 0.06
CA LEU A 50 -6.06 -4.53 1.09
C LEU A 50 -4.80 -4.92 1.87
N ILE A 51 -4.72 -6.18 2.32
CA ILE A 51 -3.58 -6.68 3.08
C ILE A 51 -2.33 -6.66 2.20
N GLU A 52 -2.43 -7.08 0.93
CA GLU A 52 -1.33 -7.04 -0.03
C GLU A 52 -0.81 -5.61 -0.25
N LEU A 53 -1.70 -4.63 -0.42
CA LEU A 53 -1.34 -3.22 -0.55
C LEU A 53 -0.54 -2.71 0.65
N VAL A 54 -1.05 -2.93 1.86
CA VAL A 54 -0.40 -2.46 3.09
C VAL A 54 0.94 -3.17 3.30
N THR A 55 1.01 -4.47 3.02
CA THR A 55 2.23 -5.28 3.20
C THR A 55 3.32 -4.89 2.21
N THR A 56 2.94 -4.60 0.97
CA THR A 56 3.87 -4.13 -0.07
C THR A 56 4.42 -2.76 0.31
N TRP A 57 3.56 -1.81 0.65
CA TRP A 57 3.99 -0.48 1.09
C TRP A 57 4.89 -0.54 2.34
N PHE A 58 4.56 -1.42 3.28
CA PHE A 58 5.39 -1.63 4.47
C PHE A 58 6.77 -2.20 4.12
N SER A 59 6.84 -3.12 3.15
CA SER A 59 8.11 -3.61 2.60
C SER A 59 8.94 -2.47 2.01
N ASP A 60 8.33 -1.57 1.23
CA ASP A 60 9.03 -0.42 0.64
C ASP A 60 9.65 0.48 1.71
N ILE A 61 8.92 0.71 2.80
CA ILE A 61 9.40 1.50 3.95
C ILE A 61 10.57 0.84 4.66
N GLN A 62 10.60 -0.49 4.78
CA GLN A 62 11.72 -1.17 5.45
C GLN A 62 13.06 -0.97 4.74
N HIS A 63 13.03 -0.80 3.42
CA HIS A 63 14.21 -0.58 2.60
C HIS A 63 14.70 0.88 2.66
N MET A 64 13.92 1.79 3.23
CA MET A 64 14.33 3.18 3.42
C MET A 64 15.37 3.30 4.53
N ASP A 65 16.25 4.30 4.38
CA ASP A 65 17.12 4.72 5.47
C ASP A 65 16.29 5.37 6.61
N VAL A 66 16.88 5.40 7.79
CA VAL A 66 16.22 5.89 9.01
C VAL A 66 15.83 7.36 8.89
N GLU A 67 16.62 8.18 8.22
CA GLU A 67 16.35 9.61 8.09
C GLU A 67 15.12 9.85 7.21
N THR A 68 15.04 9.16 6.06
CA THR A 68 13.90 9.19 5.17
C THR A 68 12.63 8.71 5.87
N LEU A 69 12.70 7.59 6.60
CA LEU A 69 11.58 7.07 7.38
C LEU A 69 11.10 8.08 8.44
N GLN A 70 12.02 8.73 9.16
CA GLN A 70 11.71 9.77 10.13
C GLN A 70 11.01 10.98 9.49
N ARG A 71 11.47 11.42 8.32
CA ARG A 71 10.82 12.48 7.54
C ARG A 71 9.40 12.08 7.15
N LEU A 72 9.22 10.85 6.64
CA LEU A 72 7.90 10.32 6.28
C LEU A 72 6.93 10.30 7.46
N MET A 73 7.36 9.84 8.64
CA MET A 73 6.49 9.84 9.83
C MET A 73 6.11 11.25 10.30
N LYS A 74 7.02 12.23 10.19
CA LYS A 74 6.71 13.64 10.48
C LYS A 74 5.71 14.23 9.49
N LEU A 75 5.65 13.68 8.28
CA LEU A 75 4.67 14.04 7.26
C LEU A 75 3.29 13.39 7.51
N GLY A 76 3.10 12.53 8.51
CA GLY A 76 1.83 11.81 8.72
C GLY A 76 0.57 12.70 8.75
N SER A 77 0.64 13.89 9.35
CA SER A 77 -0.47 14.88 9.34
C SER A 77 -0.45 15.82 8.13
N GLN A 78 0.64 15.83 7.37
CA GLN A 78 0.87 16.70 6.21
C GLN A 78 0.81 15.95 4.88
N VAL A 79 0.58 14.63 4.88
CA VAL A 79 0.59 13.79 3.68
C VAL A 79 -0.42 14.29 2.65
N GLN A 80 -1.58 14.77 3.12
CA GLN A 80 -2.59 15.39 2.26
C GLN A 80 -2.06 16.66 1.57
N LYS A 81 -1.26 17.49 2.25
CA LYS A 81 -0.66 18.70 1.69
C LYS A 81 0.40 18.38 0.65
N VAL A 82 1.20 17.34 0.88
CA VAL A 82 2.20 16.86 -0.10
C VAL A 82 1.51 16.30 -1.34
N LEU A 83 0.43 15.55 -1.19
CA LEU A 83 -0.39 15.06 -2.31
C LEU A 83 -1.03 16.21 -3.10
N GLN A 84 -1.55 17.24 -2.42
CA GLN A 84 -2.07 18.44 -3.08
C GLN A 84 -0.97 19.22 -3.82
N PHE A 85 0.23 19.32 -3.25
CA PHE A 85 1.35 20.00 -3.87
C PHE A 85 1.86 19.26 -5.11
N THR A 86 2.02 17.93 -5.05
CA THR A 86 2.40 17.11 -6.19
C THR A 86 1.36 17.16 -7.32
N GLN A 87 0.06 17.13 -6.99
CA GLN A 87 -1.02 17.34 -7.97
C GLN A 87 -1.00 18.76 -8.58
N SER A 88 -0.63 19.77 -7.80
CA SER A 88 -0.55 21.15 -8.29
C SER A 88 0.65 21.32 -9.23
N LEU A 89 1.80 20.75 -8.86
CA LEU A 89 3.00 20.74 -9.70
C LEU A 89 2.79 19.97 -11.01
N SER A 90 2.14 18.80 -10.97
CA SER A 90 1.84 18.05 -12.19
C SER A 90 0.89 18.80 -13.11
N ARG A 91 -0.10 19.53 -12.55
CA ARG A 91 -0.98 20.41 -13.34
C ARG A 91 -0.26 21.63 -13.91
N LEU A 92 0.75 22.17 -13.24
CA LEU A 92 1.57 23.25 -13.81
C LEU A 92 2.42 22.74 -14.98
N GLY A 93 3.06 21.57 -14.83
CA GLY A 93 3.84 20.97 -15.92
C GLY A 93 3.01 20.61 -17.16
N ASN A 94 1.75 20.19 -16.97
CA ASN A 94 0.86 19.88 -18.09
C ASN A 94 0.35 21.13 -18.83
N ARG A 95 0.29 22.30 -18.16
CA ARG A 95 -0.18 23.57 -18.78
C ARG A 95 0.87 24.23 -19.67
N ASP A 96 2.16 23.95 -19.46
CA ASP A 96 3.22 24.44 -20.35
C ASP A 96 3.28 23.62 -21.65
N GLN A 97 3.05 22.30 -21.60
CA GLN A 97 2.96 21.46 -22.81
C GLN A 97 1.76 21.81 -23.70
N ASP A 98 0.59 22.11 -23.13
CA ASP A 98 -0.58 22.51 -23.91
C ASP A 98 -0.41 23.88 -24.61
N ARG A 99 0.51 24.73 -24.13
CA ARG A 99 0.84 26.02 -24.75
C ARG A 99 1.83 25.89 -25.89
N GLU A 100 2.79 24.98 -25.79
CA GLU A 100 3.79 24.71 -26.83
C GLU A 100 3.20 24.02 -28.08
N HIS A 101 2.07 23.32 -27.95
CA HIS A 101 1.36 22.68 -29.07
C HIS A 101 0.25 23.56 -29.69
N ALA A 102 -0.01 24.75 -29.13
CA ALA A 102 -1.02 25.68 -29.62
C ALA A 102 -0.44 26.86 -30.44
N GLU A 103 0.88 26.87 -30.67
CA GLU A 103 1.60 27.73 -31.62
C GLU A 103 1.99 26.95 -32.88
#